data_AF-A0A6A6HJ14-F1
#
_entry.id   AF-A0A6A6HJ14-F1
#
_cell.length_a   1.000
_cell.length_b   1.000
_cell.length_c   1.000
_cell.angle_alpha   90.00
_cell.angle_beta   90.00
_cell.angle_gamma   90.00
#
_symmetry.space_group_name_H-M   'P 1'
#
loop_
_entity.id
_entity.type
_entity.pdbx_description
1 polymer ?
#
loop_
_entity_poly.entity_id
_entity_poly.type
_entity_poly.pdbx_seq_one_letter_code
_entity_poly.pdbx_strand_id
1 'polypeptide(L)'
;MAQTTPDDTLALLTRLSQKPGVQSTLVLSRDTGAIVRTSGLTSNSISANPNSTQPSSSEDSTELLSNGAGRQATGIHSAEDVARLVYHFVGAAGSMIHELDESDEAKLVRVRTKKNELVIVPDAKFLLVVIHETPPA
;
A
#
# COMPACT_ATOMS: atom_id res chain seq x y z
N MET A 1 5.76 -12.69 -21.87
CA MET A 1 4.90 -11.98 -20.92
C MET A 1 4.77 -12.84 -19.69
N ALA A 2 5.50 -12.54 -18.61
CA ALA A 2 5.44 -13.34 -17.38
C ALA A 2 4.19 -12.92 -16.60
N GLN A 3 3.21 -13.80 -16.57
CA GLN A 3 2.00 -13.62 -15.77
C GLN A 3 2.40 -13.90 -14.32
N THR A 4 2.65 -12.85 -13.54
CA THR A 4 2.96 -12.99 -12.11
C THR A 4 1.73 -13.59 -11.43
N THR A 5 1.83 -14.88 -11.08
CA THR A 5 0.75 -15.54 -10.35
C THR A 5 0.65 -14.95 -8.94
N PRO A 6 -0.51 -15.04 -8.28
CA PRO A 6 -0.65 -14.57 -6.90
C PRO A 6 0.40 -15.22 -5.97
N ASP A 7 0.77 -16.48 -6.18
CA ASP A 7 1.83 -17.16 -5.43
C ASP A 7 3.22 -16.54 -5.68
N ASP A 8 3.57 -16.20 -6.93
CA ASP A 8 4.85 -15.57 -7.24
C ASP A 8 5.02 -14.23 -6.51
N THR A 9 3.94 -13.44 -6.42
CA THR A 9 4.00 -12.14 -5.74
C THR A 9 4.15 -12.27 -4.22
N LEU A 10 3.59 -13.33 -3.60
CA LEU A 10 3.80 -13.61 -2.19
C LEU A 10 5.25 -14.02 -1.94
N ALA A 11 5.80 -14.92 -2.77
CA ALA A 11 7.20 -15.31 -2.68
C ALA A 11 8.15 -14.10 -2.86
N LEU A 12 7.82 -13.17 -3.76
CA LEU A 12 8.56 -11.92 -3.95
C LEU A 12 8.49 -11.02 -2.71
N LEU A 13 7.31 -10.86 -2.10
CA LEU A 13 7.14 -10.08 -0.88
C LEU A 13 7.93 -10.69 0.28
N THR A 14 7.86 -12.01 0.47
CA THR A 14 8.66 -12.72 1.48
C THR A 14 10.15 -12.50 1.25
N ARG A 15 10.62 -12.60 0.01
CA ARG A 15 12.03 -12.37 -0.33
C ARG A 15 12.47 -10.92 -0.14
N LEU A 16 11.58 -9.95 -0.39
CA LEU A 16 11.85 -8.53 -0.18
C LEU A 16 11.86 -8.19 1.31
N SER A 17 10.93 -8.72 2.09
CA SER A 17 10.90 -8.55 3.55
C SER A 17 12.11 -9.18 4.26
N GLN A 18 12.68 -10.25 3.71
CA GLN A 18 13.90 -10.87 4.26
C GLN A 18 15.19 -10.11 3.95
N LYS A 19 15.16 -9.07 3.10
CA LYS A 19 16.35 -8.28 2.83
C LYS A 19 16.69 -7.39 4.04
N PRO A 20 17.98 -7.31 4.42
CA PRO A 20 18.40 -6.43 5.51
C PRO A 20 18.04 -4.98 5.19
N GLY A 21 17.39 -4.32 6.15
CA GLY A 21 16.96 -2.93 6.03
C GLY A 21 15.58 -2.71 5.40
N VAL A 22 14.89 -3.74 4.90
CA VAL A 22 13.52 -3.59 4.39
C VAL A 22 12.55 -3.60 5.57
N GLN A 23 11.86 -2.47 5.79
CA GLN A 23 10.85 -2.35 6.84
C GLN A 23 9.49 -2.84 6.36
N SER A 24 9.12 -2.52 5.12
CA SER A 24 7.80 -2.86 4.59
C SER A 24 7.78 -2.93 3.06
N THR A 25 6.84 -3.70 2.52
CA THR A 25 6.58 -3.78 1.09
C THR A 25 5.09 -3.75 0.83
N LEU A 26 4.68 -2.98 -0.18
CA LEU A 26 3.31 -2.86 -0.63
C LEU A 26 3.25 -3.08 -2.14
N VAL A 27 2.20 -3.76 -2.58
CA VAL A 27 1.83 -3.89 -3.99
C VAL A 27 0.48 -3.22 -4.16
N LEU A 28 0.43 -2.20 -5.01
CA LEU A 28 -0.78 -1.46 -5.32
C LEU A 28 -1.22 -1.74 -6.75
N SER A 29 -2.52 -1.66 -7.01
CA SER A 29 -3.06 -1.61 -8.37
C SER A 29 -2.71 -0.27 -9.01
N ARG A 30 -2.22 -0.30 -10.26
CA ARG A 30 -1.89 0.94 -10.98
C ARG A 30 -3.11 1.78 -11.34
N ASP A 31 -4.26 1.17 -11.60
CA ASP A 31 -5.45 1.89 -12.07
C ASP A 31 -6.20 2.60 -10.93
N THR A 32 -6.17 2.00 -9.74
CA THR A 32 -7.00 2.44 -8.60
C THR A 32 -6.18 2.90 -7.39
N GLY A 33 -4.89 2.57 -7.34
CA GLY A 33 -4.08 2.73 -6.13
C GLY A 33 -4.48 1.78 -4.98
N ALA A 34 -5.40 0.84 -5.23
CA ALA A 34 -5.86 -0.10 -4.21
C ALA A 34 -4.75 -1.05 -3.79
N ILE A 35 -4.71 -1.37 -2.49
CA ILE A 35 -3.76 -2.32 -1.94
C ILE A 35 -4.11 -3.73 -2.43
N VAL A 36 -3.21 -4.33 -3.20
CA VAL A 36 -3.31 -5.73 -3.62
C VAL A 36 -2.72 -6.63 -2.53
N ARG A 37 -1.54 -6.26 -2.01
CA ARG A 37 -0.83 -7.00 -0.96
C ARG A 37 0.06 -6.08 -0.13
N THR A 38 0.22 -6.39 1.16
CA THR A 38 1.12 -5.70 2.10
C THR A 38 1.91 -6.70 2.92
N SER A 39 3.14 -6.33 3.25
CA SER A 39 4.02 -7.07 4.17
C SER A 39 4.80 -6.06 5.00
N GLY A 40 4.82 -6.21 6.32
CA GLY A 40 5.50 -5.28 7.24
C GLY A 40 4.71 -4.03 7.65
N LEU A 41 3.59 -3.72 6.99
CA LEU A 41 2.59 -2.76 7.48
C LEU A 41 1.31 -3.50 7.85
N THR A 42 0.76 -3.22 9.02
CA THR A 42 -0.55 -3.75 9.41
C THR A 42 -1.63 -3.03 8.60
N SER A 43 -2.08 -3.66 7.51
CA SER A 43 -3.36 -3.30 6.91
C SER A 43 -4.45 -3.64 7.92
N ASN A 44 -5.25 -2.65 8.34
CA ASN A 44 -6.41 -2.90 9.19
C ASN A 44 -7.55 -3.50 8.35
N SER A 45 -7.31 -4.68 7.75
CA SER A 45 -8.39 -5.52 7.26
C SER A 45 -9.07 -6.08 8.49
N ILE A 46 -10.23 -5.51 8.83
CA ILE A 46 -11.29 -6.02 9.71
C ILE A 46 -10.92 -7.40 10.26
N SER A 47 -10.54 -7.45 11.54
CA SER A 47 -10.49 -8.68 12.30
C SER A 47 -11.85 -9.35 12.22
N ALA A 48 -11.99 -10.28 11.28
CA ALA A 48 -13.07 -11.25 11.24
C ALA A 48 -12.94 -12.06 12.53
N ASN A 49 -13.70 -11.67 13.54
CA ASN A 49 -13.80 -12.36 14.82
C ASN A 49 -14.56 -13.69 14.55
N PRO A 50 -13.95 -14.88 14.63
CA PRO A 50 -14.63 -16.13 14.29
C PRO A 50 -15.48 -16.66 15.46
N ASN A 51 -15.79 -15.84 16.47
CA ASN A 51 -16.43 -16.31 17.70
C ASN A 51 -17.50 -15.32 18.19
N SER A 52 -18.71 -15.46 17.67
CA SER A 52 -19.93 -15.16 18.44
C SER A 52 -21.12 -15.90 17.83
N THR A 53 -21.28 -17.15 18.25
CA THR A 53 -22.58 -17.83 18.21
C THR A 53 -23.48 -17.21 19.26
N GLN A 54 -24.42 -16.36 18.87
CA GLN A 54 -25.73 -16.25 19.53
C GLN A 54 -26.70 -15.34 18.73
N PRO A 55 -27.93 -15.79 18.45
CA PRO A 55 -28.97 -14.94 17.89
C PRO A 55 -29.71 -14.23 19.04
N SER A 56 -30.02 -12.95 18.87
CA SER A 56 -31.08 -12.29 19.64
C SER A 56 -31.83 -11.34 18.73
N SER A 57 -33.12 -11.61 18.65
CA SER A 57 -34.12 -11.00 17.79
C SER A 57 -34.49 -9.57 18.22
N SER A 58 -35.12 -8.85 17.28
CA SER A 58 -36.13 -7.79 17.49
C SER A 58 -35.58 -6.45 18.07
N GLU A 59 -35.80 -5.23 17.56
CA GLU A 59 -36.87 -4.63 16.74
C GLU A 59 -36.33 -3.34 16.07
N ASP A 60 -36.87 -3.06 14.87
CA ASP A 60 -37.33 -1.76 14.35
C ASP A 60 -36.39 -0.55 14.13
N SER A 61 -36.48 -0.05 12.88
CA SER A 61 -36.43 1.36 12.46
C SER A 61 -35.12 2.12 12.22
N THR A 62 -34.85 2.24 10.90
CA THR A 62 -34.58 3.49 10.17
C THR A 62 -33.14 3.95 10.00
N GLU A 63 -32.82 4.17 8.73
CA GLU A 63 -31.53 4.54 8.16
C GLU A 63 -31.05 5.97 8.51
N LEU A 64 -29.74 6.12 8.27
CA LEU A 64 -29.03 7.27 7.71
C LEU A 64 -28.08 8.07 8.64
N LEU A 65 -26.80 7.99 8.21
CA LEU A 65 -25.72 8.98 8.24
C LEU A 65 -24.70 8.87 9.39
N SER A 66 -23.60 8.20 9.03
CA SER A 66 -22.24 8.76 9.04
C SER A 66 -21.85 9.61 10.25
N ASN A 67 -21.27 8.95 11.26
CA ASN A 67 -19.99 9.30 11.88
C ASN A 67 -19.92 8.61 13.25
N GLY A 68 -19.05 7.62 13.36
CA GLY A 68 -18.94 6.85 14.59
C GLY A 68 -17.67 6.01 14.68
N ALA A 69 -16.57 6.69 14.99
CA ALA A 69 -15.53 6.22 15.92
C ALA A 69 -14.64 5.02 15.51
N GLY A 70 -13.39 5.35 15.20
CA GLY A 70 -12.22 4.51 15.41
C GLY A 70 -11.06 5.36 15.92
N ARG A 71 -10.99 5.56 17.24
CA ARG A 71 -9.94 6.31 17.94
C ARG A 71 -8.55 5.68 17.71
N GLN A 72 -7.61 6.55 17.35
CA GLN A 72 -6.17 6.56 17.71
C GLN A 72 -5.37 5.23 17.65
N ALA A 73 -4.44 5.18 16.70
CA ALA A 73 -3.16 4.48 16.85
C ALA A 73 -2.08 5.35 16.16
N THR A 74 -1.49 6.31 16.87
CA THR A 74 -0.13 6.18 17.42
C THR A 74 0.83 5.35 16.54
N GLY A 75 1.63 6.03 15.70
CA GLY A 75 3.02 5.63 15.48
C GLY A 75 3.41 5.00 14.14
N ILE A 76 2.48 4.53 13.31
CA ILE A 76 2.80 3.99 11.98
C ILE A 76 1.67 4.43 11.03
N HIS A 77 2.00 5.19 9.99
CA HIS A 77 1.01 5.58 8.97
C HIS A 77 0.34 4.31 8.42
N SER A 78 -1.00 4.28 8.38
CA SER A 78 -1.73 3.11 7.87
C SER A 78 -1.23 2.79 6.45
N ALA A 79 -1.15 1.50 6.10
CA ALA A 79 -0.76 1.09 4.75
C ALA A 79 -1.61 1.80 3.68
N GLU A 80 -2.86 2.11 4.01
CA GLU A 80 -3.83 2.83 3.18
C GLU A 80 -3.40 4.28 2.93
N ASP A 81 -2.95 4.98 3.96
CA ASP A 81 -2.49 6.37 3.85
C ASP A 81 -1.25 6.45 2.96
N VAL A 82 -0.31 5.52 3.17
CA VAL A 82 0.91 5.41 2.37
C VAL A 82 0.56 5.10 0.92
N ALA A 83 -0.33 4.13 0.68
CA ALA A 83 -0.78 3.76 -0.65
C ALA A 83 -1.39 4.95 -1.39
N ARG A 84 -2.29 5.69 -0.75
CA ARG A 84 -2.92 6.88 -1.33
C ARG A 84 -1.89 7.95 -1.68
N LEU A 85 -0.97 8.24 -0.76
CA LEU A 85 0.03 9.28 -0.97
C LEU A 85 1.00 8.92 -2.10
N VAL A 86 1.47 7.67 -2.14
CA VAL A 86 2.35 7.17 -3.20
C VAL A 86 1.63 7.20 -4.55
N TYR A 87 0.36 6.78 -4.61
CA TYR A 87 -0.42 6.81 -5.84
C TYR A 87 -0.52 8.22 -6.42
N HIS A 88 -0.88 9.22 -5.61
CA HIS A 88 -0.92 10.61 -6.06
C HIS A 88 0.46 11.13 -6.49
N PHE A 89 1.51 10.79 -5.75
CA PHE A 89 2.87 11.23 -6.06
C PHE A 89 3.38 10.67 -7.39
N VAL A 90 3.19 9.37 -7.63
CA VAL A 90 3.57 8.73 -8.91
C VAL A 90 2.77 9.31 -10.07
N GLY A 91 1.48 9.58 -9.87
CA GLY A 91 0.65 10.24 -10.88
C GLY A 91 1.17 11.63 -11.25
N ALA A 92 1.47 12.46 -10.25
CA ALA A 92 2.02 13.81 -10.46
C ALA A 92 3.41 13.76 -11.13
N ALA A 93 4.28 12.84 -10.69
CA ALA A 93 5.59 12.64 -11.31
C ALA A 93 5.47 12.18 -12.76
N GLY A 94 4.51 11.30 -13.07
CA GLY A 94 4.21 10.85 -14.43
C GLY A 94 3.74 11.99 -15.33
N SER A 95 2.84 12.86 -14.85
CA SER A 95 2.41 14.06 -15.59
C SER A 95 3.58 15.00 -15.87
N MET A 96 4.44 15.23 -14.88
CA MET A 96 5.64 16.06 -15.06
C MET A 96 6.60 15.49 -16.11
N ILE A 97 6.82 14.17 -16.11
CA ILE A 97 7.69 13.52 -17.12
C ILE A 97 7.06 13.62 -18.51
N HIS A 98 5.75 13.41 -18.61
CA HIS A 98 5.03 13.53 -19.89
C HIS A 98 5.06 14.95 -20.46
N GLU A 99 4.98 15.98 -19.60
CA GLU A 99 5.15 17.38 -20.01
C GLU A 99 6.57 17.70 -20.49
N LEU A 100 7.58 16.97 -20.00
CA LEU A 100 8.96 17.09 -20.46
C LEU A 100 9.19 16.37 -21.79
N ASP A 101 8.69 15.15 -21.91
CA ASP A 101 8.77 14.31 -23.12
C ASP A 101 7.59 13.33 -23.15
N GLU A 102 6.74 13.45 -24.18
CA GLU A 102 5.55 12.60 -24.34
C GLU A 102 5.90 11.12 -24.57
N SER A 103 7.12 10.83 -25.00
CA SER A 103 7.60 9.48 -25.27
C SER A 103 8.28 8.82 -24.07
N ASP A 104 8.52 9.58 -22.99
CA ASP A 104 9.20 9.08 -21.80
C ASP A 104 8.22 8.62 -20.70
N GLU A 105 8.67 7.66 -19.91
CA GLU A 105 7.89 7.08 -18.81
C GLU A 105 8.76 6.82 -17.57
N ALA A 106 8.18 7.04 -16.39
CA ALA A 106 8.85 6.70 -15.14
C ALA A 106 9.03 5.18 -15.04
N LYS A 107 10.27 4.71 -14.90
CA LYS A 107 10.58 3.27 -14.65
C LYS A 107 10.98 2.98 -13.20
N LEU A 108 11.51 3.98 -12.51
CA LEU A 108 11.95 3.86 -11.12
C LEU A 108 11.87 5.23 -10.46
N VAL A 109 11.17 5.32 -9.34
CA VAL A 109 11.11 6.51 -8.50
C VAL A 109 11.66 6.14 -7.14
N ARG A 110 12.69 6.86 -6.71
CA ARG A 110 13.35 6.58 -5.44
C ARG A 110 13.49 7.84 -4.61
N VAL A 111 12.90 7.81 -3.42
CA VAL A 111 12.87 8.96 -2.51
C VAL A 111 13.61 8.59 -1.24
N ARG A 112 14.82 9.14 -1.08
CA ARG A 112 15.62 8.96 0.13
C ARG A 112 15.35 10.10 1.11
N THR A 113 14.87 9.74 2.29
CA THR A 113 14.75 10.62 3.45
C THR A 113 15.87 10.32 4.45
N LYS A 114 15.98 11.15 5.50
CA LYS A 114 16.99 10.96 6.55
C LYS A 114 16.87 9.62 7.29
N LYS A 115 15.65 9.09 7.39
CA LYS A 115 15.36 7.87 8.17
C LYS A 115 15.06 6.67 7.28
N ASN A 116 14.33 6.92 6.20
CA ASN A 116 13.80 5.89 5.32
C ASN A 116 14.11 6.21 3.86
N GLU A 117 14.07 5.22 3.00
CA GLU A 117 14.06 5.42 1.56
C GLU A 117 12.95 4.57 0.95
N LEU A 118 12.21 5.20 0.05
CA LEU A 118 11.07 4.63 -0.63
C LEU A 118 11.49 4.33 -2.06
N VAL A 119 11.40 3.07 -2.45
CA VAL A 119 11.66 2.60 -3.80
C VAL A 119 10.32 2.25 -4.42
N ILE A 120 9.93 2.97 -5.46
CA ILE A 120 8.66 2.82 -6.16
C ILE A 120 8.97 2.41 -7.60
N VAL A 121 8.46 1.25 -8.00
CA VAL A 121 8.60 0.71 -9.35
C VAL A 121 7.21 0.65 -9.98
N PRO A 122 6.87 1.61 -10.86
CA PRO A 122 5.66 1.50 -11.66
C PRO A 122 5.82 0.40 -12.73
N ASP A 123 4.84 -0.49 -12.81
CA ASP A 123 4.73 -1.54 -13.82
C ASP A 123 3.39 -1.38 -14.58
N ALA A 124 3.16 -2.13 -15.66
CA ALA A 124 1.98 -2.01 -16.50
C ALA A 124 0.67 -2.16 -15.71
N LYS A 125 0.65 -3.03 -14.69
CA LYS A 125 -0.56 -3.39 -13.90
C LYS A 125 -0.48 -3.01 -12.43
N PHE A 126 0.74 -2.89 -11.89
CA PHE A 126 0.96 -2.75 -10.46
C PHE A 126 1.97 -1.64 -10.17
N LEU A 127 1.91 -1.10 -8.96
CA LEU A 127 2.95 -0.25 -8.40
C LEU A 127 3.58 -1.02 -7.24
N LEU A 128 4.86 -1.35 -7.37
CA LEU A 128 5.61 -1.97 -6.30
C LEU A 128 6.25 -0.88 -5.44
N VAL A 129 5.99 -0.91 -4.15
CA VAL A 129 6.52 0.06 -3.18
C VAL A 129 7.30 -0.68 -2.11
N VAL A 130 8.57 -0.33 -1.94
CA VAL A 130 9.42 -0.87 -0.89
C VAL A 130 9.87 0.27 0.00
N ILE A 131 9.69 0.12 1.30
CA ILE A 131 10.17 1.05 2.31
C ILE A 131 11.34 0.39 3.02
N HIS A 132 12.49 1.05 2.95
CA HIS A 132 13.68 0.60 3.66
C HIS A 132 14.17 1.65 4.63
N GLU A 133 14.86 1.18 5.66
CA GLU A 133 15.65 2.04 6.53
C GLU A 133 16.86 2.55 5.76
N THR A 134 17.16 3.83 5.94
CA THR A 134 18.38 4.43 5.44
C THR A 134 19.43 4.30 6.54
N PRO A 135 20.55 3.57 6.33
CA PRO A 135 21.63 3.55 7.30
C PRO A 135 22.14 4.98 7.55
N PRO A 136 22.41 5.35 8.81
CA PRO A 136 23.00 6.66 9.12
C PRO A 136 24.34 6.78 8.39
N ALA A 137 24.50 7.91 7.68
CA ALA A 137 25.71 8.25 6.92
C ALA A 137 26.88 8.58 7.85
#